data_AF-A0A8J7M0D0-F1
#
_entry.id   AF-A0A8J7M0D0-F1
#
_cell.length_a   1.000
_cell.length_b   1.000
_cell.length_c   1.000
_cell.angle_alpha   90.00
_cell.angle_beta   90.00
_cell.angle_gamma   90.00
#
_symmetry.space_group_name_H-M   'P 1'
#
loop_
_entity.id
_entity.type
_entity.pdbx_description
1 polymer ?
#
loop_
_entity_poly.entity_id
_entity_poly.type
_entity_poly.pdbx_seq_one_letter_code
_entity_poly.pdbx_strand_id
1 'polypeptide(L)'
;MALIMWTSALSVKVKKFDDQHKKLVDMVNDLHEAMKVGKGKEVMGKVLDNLIQYTATHFKDEELLMKQHNFPDFDRHKKEHDQLVSQVLAVQKQFHSSSLPISSSVMEFLKNWLAKHIQGDDAKYGPFFNSKGIV
;
A
#
# COMPACT_ATOMS: atom_id res chain seq x y z
N MET A 1 -10.47 3.18 16.93
CA MET A 1 -9.03 3.49 16.85
C MET A 1 -8.52 2.98 15.52
N ALA A 2 -7.74 3.81 14.82
CA ALA A 2 -7.17 3.45 13.53
C ALA A 2 -6.24 2.24 13.67
N LEU A 3 -6.22 1.39 12.65
CA LEU A 3 -5.32 0.23 12.58
C LEU A 3 -3.87 0.67 12.34
N ILE A 4 -3.71 1.72 11.53
CA ILE A 4 -2.44 2.35 11.19
C ILE A 4 -2.56 3.85 11.47
N MET A 5 -1.61 4.39 12.22
CA MET A 5 -1.49 5.84 12.43
C MET A 5 -0.39 6.38 11.52
N TRP A 6 -0.70 7.40 10.71
CA TRP A 6 0.34 8.11 9.98
C TRP A 6 1.29 8.80 10.95
N THR A 7 2.59 8.58 10.80
CA THR A 7 3.64 9.24 11.58
C THR A 7 4.77 9.66 10.66
N SER A 8 5.68 10.51 11.16
CA SER A 8 6.89 10.88 10.41
C SER A 8 7.76 9.68 10.03
N ALA A 9 7.61 8.53 10.70
CA ALA A 9 8.31 7.29 10.38
C ALA A 9 7.81 6.62 9.09
N LEU A 10 6.66 7.04 8.53
CA LEU A 10 6.15 6.59 7.23
C LEU A 10 6.43 7.60 6.11
N SER A 11 7.10 8.71 6.42
CA SER A 11 7.43 9.73 5.43
C SER A 11 8.72 9.37 4.71
N VAL A 12 8.67 9.38 3.38
CA VAL A 12 9.83 9.15 2.50
C VAL A 12 10.43 10.47 2.00
N LYS A 13 9.92 11.61 2.49
CA LYS A 13 10.39 12.97 2.15
C LYS A 13 10.24 13.35 0.68
N VAL A 14 9.28 12.70 0.02
CA VAL A 14 8.80 13.05 -1.32
C VAL A 14 7.30 13.29 -1.20
N LYS A 15 6.86 14.56 -1.24
CA LYS A 15 5.49 14.98 -0.94
C LYS A 15 4.45 14.18 -1.71
N LYS A 16 4.69 13.94 -3.02
CA LYS A 16 3.80 13.15 -3.87
C LYS A 16 3.55 11.76 -3.26
N PHE A 17 4.61 11.07 -2.84
CA PHE A 17 4.52 9.71 -2.31
C PHE A 17 4.00 9.70 -0.88
N ASP A 18 4.40 10.65 -0.02
CA ASP A 18 3.81 10.80 1.31
C ASP A 18 2.29 10.98 1.25
N ASP A 19 1.78 11.75 0.29
CA ASP A 19 0.33 11.95 0.13
C ASP A 19 -0.36 10.69 -0.42
N GLN A 20 0.33 9.89 -1.24
CA GLN A 20 -0.17 8.60 -1.69
C GLN A 20 -0.20 7.57 -0.56
N HIS A 21 0.87 7.48 0.24
CA HIS A 21 0.96 6.59 1.39
C HIS A 21 -0.09 6.93 2.45
N LYS A 22 -0.35 8.22 2.74
CA LYS A 22 -1.45 8.63 3.64
C LYS A 22 -2.79 8.10 3.16
N LYS A 23 -3.07 8.22 1.86
CA LYS A 23 -4.31 7.70 1.27
C LYS A 23 -4.41 6.17 1.34
N LEU A 24 -3.29 5.46 1.16
CA LEU A 24 -3.25 4.00 1.39
C LEU A 24 -3.54 3.65 2.85
N VAL A 25 -2.94 4.38 3.80
CA VAL A 25 -3.20 4.23 5.23
C VAL A 25 -4.68 4.45 5.56
N ASP A 26 -5.29 5.50 5.01
CA ASP A 26 -6.71 5.79 5.18
C ASP A 26 -7.60 4.66 4.62
N MET A 27 -7.30 4.17 3.42
CA MET A 27 -8.05 3.04 2.82
C MET A 27 -7.95 1.75 3.65
N VAL A 28 -6.78 1.44 4.22
CA VAL A 28 -6.61 0.29 5.11
C VAL A 28 -7.39 0.48 6.41
N ASN A 29 -7.42 1.70 6.94
CA ASN A 29 -8.21 2.03 8.13
C ASN A 29 -9.72 1.94 7.86
N ASP A 30 -10.19 2.38 6.70
CA ASP A 30 -11.59 2.25 6.27
C ASP A 30 -12.00 0.79 6.13
N LEU A 31 -11.13 -0.04 5.54
CA LEU A 31 -11.36 -1.48 5.44
C LEU A 31 -11.45 -2.15 6.82
N HIS A 32 -10.56 -1.76 7.74
CA HIS A 32 -10.57 -2.24 9.12
C HIS A 32 -11.86 -1.85 9.85
N GLU A 33 -12.31 -0.61 9.69
CA GLU A 33 -13.53 -0.15 10.34
C GLU A 33 -14.77 -0.83 9.75
N ALA A 34 -14.82 -1.01 8.42
CA ALA A 34 -15.87 -1.75 7.76
C ALA A 34 -15.97 -3.20 8.25
N MET A 35 -14.82 -3.85 8.48
CA MET A 35 -14.75 -5.17 9.11
C MET A 35 -15.30 -5.14 10.55
N LYS A 36 -14.89 -4.16 11.38
CA LYS A 36 -15.26 -4.07 12.79
C LYS A 36 -16.75 -3.82 13.03
N VAL A 37 -17.37 -2.98 12.21
CA VAL A 37 -18.82 -2.68 12.33
C VAL A 37 -19.69 -3.69 11.58
N GLY A 38 -19.09 -4.76 11.04
CA GLY A 38 -19.81 -5.82 10.34
C GLY A 38 -20.51 -5.33 9.08
N LYS A 39 -19.88 -4.44 8.30
CA LYS A 39 -20.43 -4.07 6.99
C LYS A 39 -20.56 -5.32 6.11
N GLY A 40 -21.60 -5.35 5.28
CA GLY A 40 -21.83 -6.47 4.38
C GLY A 40 -20.70 -6.68 3.38
N LYS A 41 -20.58 -7.92 2.87
CA LYS A 41 -19.55 -8.37 1.92
C LYS A 41 -19.37 -7.41 0.73
N GLU A 42 -20.45 -6.86 0.19
CA GLU A 42 -20.38 -5.93 -0.95
C GLU A 42 -19.62 -4.64 -0.63
N VAL A 43 -19.83 -4.06 0.56
CA VAL A 43 -19.15 -2.83 0.97
C VAL A 43 -17.67 -3.12 1.18
N MET A 44 -17.35 -4.20 1.88
CA MET A 44 -15.96 -4.62 2.11
C MET A 44 -15.23 -4.94 0.81
N GLY A 45 -15.91 -5.58 -0.15
CA GLY A 45 -15.37 -5.86 -1.48
C GLY A 45 -15.01 -4.60 -2.23
N LYS A 46 -15.91 -3.60 -2.27
CA LYS A 46 -15.62 -2.31 -2.91
C LYS A 46 -14.43 -1.59 -2.29
N VAL A 47 -14.29 -1.61 -0.97
CA VAL A 47 -13.14 -0.99 -0.29
C VAL A 47 -11.84 -1.73 -0.64
N LEU A 48 -11.86 -3.07 -0.64
CA LEU A 48 -10.71 -3.89 -1.01
C LEU A 48 -10.30 -3.68 -2.48
N ASP A 49 -11.25 -3.66 -3.40
CA ASP A 49 -11.01 -3.43 -4.82
C ASP A 49 -10.40 -2.05 -5.07
N ASN A 50 -10.90 -1.02 -4.39
CA ASN A 50 -10.36 0.33 -4.44
C ASN A 50 -8.94 0.41 -3.88
N LEU A 51 -8.66 -0.27 -2.76
CA LEU A 51 -7.33 -0.35 -2.16
C LEU A 51 -6.33 -0.95 -3.16
N ILE A 52 -6.67 -2.09 -3.79
CA ILE A 52 -5.82 -2.76 -4.78
C ILE A 52 -5.53 -1.85 -5.98
N GLN A 53 -6.57 -1.22 -6.52
CA GLN A 53 -6.44 -0.35 -7.68
C GLN A 53 -5.56 0.87 -7.35
N TYR A 54 -5.68 1.41 -6.15
CA TYR A 54 -4.89 2.55 -5.71
C TYR A 54 -3.43 2.16 -5.45
N THR A 55 -3.17 1.01 -4.82
CA THR A 55 -1.82 0.45 -4.67
C THR A 55 -1.12 0.26 -6.02
N ALA A 56 -1.81 -0.31 -7.02
CA ALA A 56 -1.23 -0.49 -8.35
C ALA A 56 -0.92 0.85 -9.04
N THR A 57 -1.71 1.89 -8.81
CA THR A 57 -1.44 3.24 -9.33
C THR A 57 -0.23 3.86 -8.65
N HIS A 58 -0.16 3.74 -7.32
CA HIS A 58 0.95 4.23 -6.51
C HIS A 58 2.30 3.60 -6.93
N PHE A 59 2.34 2.27 -7.05
CA PHE A 59 3.56 1.58 -7.51
C PHE A 59 4.00 2.00 -8.90
N LYS A 60 3.06 2.21 -9.84
CA LYS A 60 3.39 2.74 -11.18
C LYS A 60 4.01 4.13 -11.10
N ASP A 61 3.50 4.99 -10.21
CA ASP A 61 4.02 6.34 -10.03
C ASP A 61 5.46 6.34 -9.48
N GLU A 62 5.75 5.47 -8.52
CA GLU A 62 7.09 5.29 -7.97
C GLU A 62 8.04 4.67 -8.99
N GLU A 63 7.63 3.58 -9.65
CA GLU A 63 8.41 2.91 -10.68
C GLU A 63 8.77 3.84 -11.84
N LEU A 64 7.83 4.68 -12.26
CA LEU A 64 8.07 5.69 -13.29
C LEU A 64 9.17 6.65 -12.85
N LEU A 65 9.10 7.18 -11.63
CA LEU A 65 10.07 8.14 -11.13
C LEU A 65 11.44 7.50 -10.87
N MET A 66 11.45 6.29 -10.29
CA MET A 66 12.66 5.49 -10.09
C MET A 66 13.37 5.25 -11.42
N LYS A 67 12.64 4.84 -12.45
CA LYS A 67 13.18 4.59 -13.79
C LYS A 67 13.68 5.87 -14.46
N GLN A 68 12.93 6.98 -14.37
CA GLN A 68 13.34 8.27 -14.94
C GLN A 68 14.65 8.79 -14.36
N HIS A 69 14.91 8.56 -13.07
CA HIS A 69 16.09 9.07 -12.40
C HIS A 69 17.22 8.04 -12.26
N ASN A 70 17.07 6.84 -12.82
CA ASN A 70 18.00 5.71 -12.71
C ASN A 70 18.27 5.31 -11.26
N PHE A 71 17.22 5.07 -10.49
CA PHE A 71 17.34 4.57 -9.12
C PHE A 71 18.09 3.22 -9.13
N PRO A 72 19.25 3.09 -8.44
CA PRO A 72 20.11 1.92 -8.58
C PRO A 72 19.46 0.58 -8.21
N ASP A 73 18.45 0.61 -7.35
CA ASP A 73 17.81 -0.58 -6.80
C ASP A 73 16.40 -0.83 -7.40
N PHE A 74 16.13 -0.22 -8.56
CA PHE A 74 14.83 -0.27 -9.25
C PHE A 74 14.34 -1.70 -9.49
N ASP A 75 15.17 -2.58 -10.05
CA ASP A 75 14.73 -3.94 -10.42
C ASP A 75 14.33 -4.78 -9.19
N ARG A 76 15.07 -4.64 -8.09
CA ARG A 76 14.72 -5.29 -6.82
C ARG A 76 13.42 -4.71 -6.26
N HIS A 77 13.30 -3.39 -6.22
CA HIS A 77 12.13 -2.70 -5.70
C HIS A 77 10.86 -3.09 -6.49
N LYS A 78 10.93 -3.03 -7.83
CA LYS A 78 9.83 -3.47 -8.69
C LYS A 78 9.44 -4.93 -8.46
N LYS A 79 10.41 -5.81 -8.22
CA LYS A 79 10.12 -7.22 -7.92
C LYS A 79 9.32 -7.37 -6.63
N GLU A 80 9.61 -6.55 -5.62
CA GLU A 80 8.77 -6.49 -4.41
C GLU A 80 7.36 -6.02 -4.79
N HIS A 81 7.18 -4.90 -5.51
CA HIS A 81 5.85 -4.46 -5.97
C HIS A 81 5.05 -5.57 -6.68
N ASP A 82 5.68 -6.27 -7.62
CA ASP A 82 5.03 -7.35 -8.38
C ASP A 82 4.57 -8.50 -7.46
N GLN A 83 5.38 -8.86 -6.45
CA GLN A 83 5.01 -9.87 -5.45
C GLN A 83 3.83 -9.40 -4.58
N LEU A 84 3.85 -8.14 -4.17
CA LEU A 84 2.84 -7.55 -3.32
C LEU A 84 1.50 -7.46 -4.04
N VAL A 85 1.48 -6.97 -5.28
CA VAL A 85 0.30 -6.98 -6.14
C VAL A 85 -0.26 -8.40 -6.28
N SER A 86 0.60 -9.40 -6.52
CA SER A 86 0.19 -10.80 -6.64
C SER A 86 -0.48 -11.33 -5.37
N GLN A 87 0.07 -11.00 -4.19
CA GLN A 87 -0.49 -11.42 -2.90
C GLN A 87 -1.85 -10.78 -2.64
N VAL A 88 -2.02 -9.48 -2.90
CA VAL A 88 -3.30 -8.82 -2.65
C VAL A 88 -4.36 -9.26 -3.66
N LEU A 89 -4.00 -9.54 -4.92
CA LEU A 89 -4.91 -10.15 -5.89
C LEU A 89 -5.38 -11.55 -5.47
N ALA A 90 -4.51 -12.35 -4.85
CA ALA A 90 -4.90 -13.65 -4.30
C ALA A 90 -5.93 -13.50 -3.16
N VAL A 91 -5.72 -12.53 -2.26
CA VAL A 91 -6.67 -12.17 -1.20
C VAL A 91 -8.01 -11.72 -1.79
N GLN A 92 -7.99 -10.85 -2.80
CA GLN A 92 -9.18 -10.37 -3.51
C GLN A 92 -9.98 -11.53 -4.11
N LYS A 93 -9.29 -12.44 -4.81
CA LYS A 93 -9.91 -13.62 -5.42
C LYS A 93 -10.53 -14.52 -4.37
N GLN A 94 -9.85 -14.76 -3.25
CA GLN A 94 -10.38 -15.56 -2.14
C GLN A 94 -11.62 -14.89 -1.51
N PHE A 95 -11.57 -13.58 -1.31
CA PHE A 95 -12.69 -12.82 -0.77
C PHE A 95 -13.93 -12.89 -1.68
N HIS A 96 -13.76 -12.69 -2.98
CA HIS A 96 -14.88 -12.74 -3.93
C HIS A 96 -15.47 -14.15 -4.07
N SER A 97 -14.62 -15.18 -4.07
CA SER A 97 -15.05 -16.58 -4.23
C SER A 97 -15.61 -17.24 -2.96
N SER A 98 -15.30 -16.73 -1.77
CA SER A 98 -15.80 -17.28 -0.51
C SER A 98 -17.07 -16.58 -0.03
N SER A 99 -17.89 -17.24 0.78
CA SER A 99 -18.97 -16.59 1.55
C SER A 99 -18.45 -15.93 2.83
N LEU A 100 -17.16 -16.03 3.11
CA LEU A 100 -16.54 -15.58 4.35
C LEU A 100 -16.17 -14.09 4.27
N PRO A 101 -16.33 -13.35 5.38
CA PRO A 101 -15.88 -11.96 5.46
C PRO A 101 -14.33 -11.88 5.45
N ILE A 102 -13.80 -10.67 5.26
CA ILE A 102 -12.36 -10.42 5.44
C ILE A 102 -11.97 -10.79 6.87
N SER A 103 -10.94 -11.62 7.00
CA SER A 103 -10.42 -12.07 8.29
C SER A 103 -9.49 -11.04 8.90
N SER A 104 -9.32 -11.12 10.22
CA SER A 104 -8.27 -10.38 10.93
C SER A 104 -6.87 -10.68 10.38
N SER A 105 -6.62 -11.89 9.87
CA SER A 105 -5.33 -12.25 9.27
C SER A 105 -5.04 -11.46 7.99
N VAL A 106 -6.06 -11.18 7.16
CA VAL A 106 -5.91 -10.31 5.98
C VAL A 106 -5.61 -8.88 6.40
N MET A 107 -6.30 -8.36 7.41
CA MET A 107 -6.04 -7.01 7.93
C MET A 107 -4.63 -6.88 8.52
N GLU A 108 -4.18 -7.88 9.28
CA GLU A 108 -2.83 -7.92 9.84
C GLU A 108 -1.76 -8.03 8.74
N PHE A 109 -2.04 -8.80 7.68
CA PHE A 109 -1.20 -8.84 6.49
C PHE A 109 -1.08 -7.46 5.85
N LEU A 110 -2.20 -6.80 5.49
CA LEU A 110 -2.20 -5.48 4.83
C LEU A 110 -1.49 -4.41 5.67
N LYS A 111 -1.72 -4.42 6.99
CA LYS A 111 -1.04 -3.51 7.92
C LYS A 111 0.47 -3.70 7.91
N ASN A 112 0.93 -4.92 8.15
CA ASN A 112 2.35 -5.22 8.24
C ASN A 112 3.05 -5.01 6.91
N TRP A 113 2.37 -5.40 5.84
CA TRP A 113 2.80 -5.20 4.47
C TRP A 113 3.08 -3.72 4.17
N LEU A 114 2.07 -2.85 4.35
CA LEU A 114 2.18 -1.43 4.02
C LEU A 114 3.26 -0.74 4.84
N ALA A 115 3.28 -0.99 6.16
CA ALA A 115 4.25 -0.36 7.05
C ALA A 115 5.69 -0.82 6.73
N LYS A 116 5.92 -2.12 6.53
CA LYS A 116 7.27 -2.64 6.25
C LYS A 116 7.80 -2.18 4.91
N HIS A 117 6.93 -2.10 3.90
CA HIS A 117 7.32 -1.66 2.57
C HIS A 117 7.75 -0.19 2.58
N ILE A 118 6.91 0.70 3.15
CA ILE A 118 7.20 2.14 3.27
C ILE A 118 8.49 2.38 4.06
N GLN A 119 8.63 1.73 5.22
CA GLN A 119 9.78 1.95 6.10
C GLN A 119 11.06 1.25 5.61
N GLY A 120 10.92 0.28 4.70
CA GLY A 120 12.01 -0.56 4.22
C GLY A 120 12.49 -0.13 2.85
N ASP A 121 11.69 -0.37 1.83
CA ASP A 121 12.09 -0.18 0.44
C ASP A 121 11.87 1.26 -0.03
N ASP A 122 10.74 1.87 0.32
CA ASP A 122 10.42 3.23 -0.10
C ASP A 122 11.34 4.26 0.55
N ALA A 123 11.64 4.05 1.84
CA ALA A 123 12.58 4.86 2.59
C ALA A 123 13.97 4.95 1.91
N LYS A 124 14.37 3.97 1.09
CA LYS A 124 15.66 3.98 0.39
C LYS A 124 15.69 4.97 -0.78
N TYR A 125 14.57 5.14 -1.49
CA TYR A 125 14.53 6.11 -2.59
C TYR A 125 14.44 7.55 -2.09
N GLY A 126 14.00 7.77 -0.84
CA GLY A 126 13.79 9.11 -0.29
C GLY A 126 15.06 9.97 -0.39
N PRO A 127 16.17 9.61 0.29
CA PRO A 127 17.43 10.34 0.18
C PRO A 127 17.93 10.49 -1.27
N PHE A 128 17.68 9.48 -2.12
CA PHE A 128 18.06 9.52 -3.53
C PHE A 128 17.30 10.61 -4.30
N PHE A 129 15.98 10.69 -4.17
CA PHE A 129 15.17 11.71 -4.84
C PHE A 129 15.43 13.10 -4.26
N ASN A 130 15.57 13.23 -2.95
CA ASN A 130 15.89 14.50 -2.30
C ASN A 130 17.24 15.04 -2.77
N SER A 131 18.25 14.18 -3.00
CA SER A 131 19.54 14.60 -3.57
C SER A 131 19.44 15.18 -4.99
N LYS A 132 18.33 14.92 -5.68
CA LYS A 132 18.01 15.43 -7.03
C LYS A 132 17.01 16.60 -6.99
N GLY A 133 16.70 17.14 -5.81
CA GLY A 133 15.78 18.25 -5.62
C GLY A 133 14.29 17.88 -5.68
N ILE A 134 13.98 16.58 -5.63
CA ILE A 134 12.60 16.08 -5.61
C ILE A 134 12.21 15.89 -4.15
N VAL A 135 11.25 16.68 -3.68
CA VAL A 135 10.82 16.76 -2.28
C VAL A 135 9.30 16.73 -2.12
#